data_AF-A0A9W6IYG9-F1
#
_entry.id   AF-A0A9W6IYG9-F1
#
_cell.length_a   1.000
_cell.length_b   1.000
_cell.length_c   1.000
_cell.angle_alpha   90.00
_cell.angle_beta   90.00
_cell.angle_gamma   90.00
#
_symmetry.space_group_name_H-M   'P 1'
#
loop_
_entity.id
_entity.type
_entity.pdbx_description
1 polymer ?
#
loop_
_entity_poly.entity_id
_entity_poly.type
_entity_poly.pdbx_seq_one_letter_code
_entity_poly.pdbx_strand_id
1 'polypeptide(L)' 'MDSLSFSVSRQDAELLGQALDVYATTLMCAPLGLGLEMLVAVRGLRERLDETSARQDAVREAAEDDDGNVVIFARA' A
#
# COMPACT_ATOMS: atom_id res chain seq x y z
N MET A 1 -11.62 -1.20 -13.86
CA MET A 1 -10.51 -1.62 -13.00
C MET A 1 -11.04 -1.57 -11.59
N ASP A 2 -11.26 -2.73 -10.98
CA ASP A 2 -11.86 -2.84 -9.66
C ASP A 2 -10.93 -2.22 -8.62
N SER A 3 -11.42 -1.18 -7.95
CA SER A 3 -10.72 -0.57 -6.83
C SER A 3 -10.74 -1.58 -5.68
N LEU A 4 -9.67 -2.39 -5.59
CA LEU A 4 -9.37 -3.16 -4.39
C LEU A 4 -9.26 -2.16 -3.23
N SER A 5 -10.34 -2.05 -2.44
CA SER A 5 -10.33 -1.32 -1.17
C SER A 5 -9.54 -2.16 -0.17
N PHE A 6 -8.26 -1.85 -0.01
CA PHE A 6 -7.42 -2.47 1.00
C PHE A 6 -7.84 -1.94 2.38
N SER A 7 -8.79 -2.63 3.02
CA SER A 7 -9.13 -2.45 4.43
C SER A 7 -8.18 -3.32 5.26
N VAL A 8 -6.91 -2.95 5.28
CA VAL A 8 -5.84 -3.71 5.96
C VAL A 8 -5.47 -2.96 7.25
N SER A 9 -5.32 -3.68 8.36
CA SER A 9 -4.78 -3.10 9.60
C SER A 9 -3.37 -2.58 9.37
N ARG A 10 -2.93 -1.51 10.06
CA ARG A 10 -1.56 -0.98 9.92
C ARG A 10 -0.50 -2.06 10.11
N GLN A 11 -0.67 -2.91 11.12
CA GLN A 11 0.25 -4.00 11.40
C GLN A 11 0.31 -5.02 10.25
N ASP A 12 -0.84 -5.30 9.64
CA ASP A 12 -0.92 -6.19 8.48
C ASP A 12 -0.31 -5.53 7.22
N ALA A 13 -0.44 -4.20 7.07
CA ALA A 13 0.16 -3.46 5.97
C ALA A 13 1.69 -3.45 6.07
N GLU A 14 2.24 -3.28 7.27
CA GLU A 14 3.69 -3.39 7.52
C GLU A 14 4.21 -4.81 7.18
N LEU A 15 3.49 -5.85 7.61
CA LEU A 15 3.84 -7.25 7.28
C LEU A 15 3.73 -7.53 5.78
N LEU A 16 2.69 -7.01 5.11
CA LEU A 16 2.51 -7.15 3.67
C LEU A 16 3.63 -6.44 2.91
N GLY A 17 4.05 -5.25 3.35
CA GLY A 17 5.19 -4.52 2.78
C GLY A 17 6.48 -5.35 2.85
N GLN A 18 6.78 -5.92 4.02
CA GLN A 18 7.94 -6.80 4.21
C GLN A 18 7.88 -8.04 3.30
N ALA A 19 6.70 -8.65 3.16
CA ALA A 19 6.51 -9.81 2.29
C ALA A 19 6.75 -9.45 0.82
N LEU A 20 6.28 -8.29 0.36
CA LEU A 20 6.52 -7.80 -1.00
C LEU A 20 8.01 -7.53 -1.25
N ASP A 21 8.75 -7.01 -0.26
CA ASP A 21 10.18 -6.76 -0.37
C ASP A 21 11.00 -8.05 -0.46
N VAL A 22 10.66 -9.07 0.34
CA VAL A 22 11.27 -10.41 0.27
C VAL A 22 10.96 -11.07 -1.08
N TYR A 23 9.73 -10.93 -1.57
CA TYR A 23 9.33 -11.49 -2.86
C TYR A 23 10.03 -10.78 -4.03
N ALA A 24 10.14 -9.46 -4.00
CA ALA A 24 10.90 -8.69 -4.98
C ALA A 24 12.39 -9.09 -4.97
N THR A 25 12.98 -9.27 -3.79
CA THR A 25 14.36 -9.75 -3.64
C THR A 25 14.53 -11.15 -4.24
N THR A 26 13.57 -12.04 -4.01
CA THR A 26 13.57 -13.38 -4.59
C THR A 26 13.51 -13.34 -6.12
N LEU A 27 12.68 -12.46 -6.69
CA LEU A 27 12.57 -12.27 -8.14
C LEU A 27 13.84 -11.66 -8.76
N MET A 28 14.57 -10.78 -8.04
CA MET A 28 15.86 -10.26 -8.49
C MET A 28 16.94 -11.35 -8.57
N CYS A 29 16.82 -12.42 -7.78
CA CYS A 29 17.70 -13.58 -7.83
C CYS A 29 17.28 -14.63 -8.87
N ALA A 30 16.14 -14.43 -9.55
CA ALA A 30 15.66 -15.36 -10.57
C ALA A 30 16.57 -15.31 -11.82
N PRO A 31 16.71 -16.42 -12.57
CA PRO A 31 17.49 -16.45 -13.80
C PRO A 31 17.01 -15.39 -14.81
N LEU A 32 17.98 -14.78 -15.50
CA LEU A 32 17.79 -13.62 -16.39
C LEU A 32 16.54 -13.74 -17.29
N GLY A 33 15.55 -12.89 -17.00
CA GLY A 33 14.32 -12.73 -17.79
C GLY A 33 13.08 -13.38 -17.20
N LEU A 34 13.21 -14.30 -16.22
CA LEU A 34 12.05 -14.87 -15.54
C LEU A 34 11.55 -13.91 -14.46
N GLY A 35 10.28 -13.51 -14.56
CA GLY A 35 9.61 -12.76 -13.50
C GLY A 35 9.86 -11.26 -13.46
N LEU A 36 10.42 -10.64 -14.52
CA LEU A 36 10.56 -9.18 -14.60
C LEU A 36 9.21 -8.45 -14.57
N GLU A 37 8.21 -8.95 -15.28
CA GLU A 37 6.85 -8.41 -15.22
C GLU A 37 6.24 -8.53 -13.82
N MET A 38 6.49 -9.67 -13.15
CA MET A 38 6.08 -9.88 -11.77
C MET A 38 6.80 -8.92 -10.83
N LEU A 39 8.10 -8.68 -11.02
CA LEU A 39 8.88 -7.75 -10.23
C LEU A 39 8.33 -6.31 -10.36
N VAL A 40 7.95 -5.89 -11.57
CA VAL A 40 7.30 -4.60 -11.81
C VAL A 40 5.94 -4.53 -11.10
N ALA A 41 5.13 -5.59 -11.21
CA ALA A 41 3.83 -5.65 -10.54
C ALA A 41 3.95 -5.59 -9.01
N VAL A 42 4.95 -6.28 -8.44
CA VAL A 42 5.22 -6.31 -7.00
C VAL A 42 5.67 -4.95 -6.49
N ARG A 43 6.55 -4.26 -7.24
CA ARG A 43 6.97 -2.89 -6.91
C ARG A 43 5.79 -1.91 -6.98
N GLY A 44 4.96 -2.00 -8.02
CA GLY A 44 3.75 -1.17 -8.10
C GLY A 44 2.74 -1.45 -6.99
N LEU A 45 2.66 -2.69 -6.51
CA LEU A 45 1.82 -3.02 -5.36
C LEU A 45 2.40 -2.46 -4.04
N ARG A 46 3.72 -2.49 -3.87
CA ARG A 46 4.42 -1.91 -2.71
C ARG A 46 4.19 -0.39 -2.63
N GLU A 47 4.33 0.32 -3.74
CA GLU A 47 4.07 1.76 -3.82
C GLU A 47 2.62 2.11 -3.47
N ARG A 48 1.65 1.39 -4.04
CA ARG A 48 0.23 1.58 -3.73
C ARG A 48 -0.10 1.31 -2.26
N LEU A 49 0.57 0.34 -1.65
CA LEU A 49 0.43 0.05 -0.22
C LEU A 49 0.94 1.21 0.62
N ASP A 50 2.10 1.78 0.29
CA ASP A 50 2.66 2.95 0.97
C ASP A 50 1.75 4.18 0.82
N GLU A 51 1.27 4.46 -0.38
CA GLU A 51 0.33 5.57 -0.63
C GLU A 51 -0.98 5.42 0.16
N THR A 52 -1.51 4.20 0.20
CA THR A 52 -2.76 3.91 0.94
C THR A 52 -2.55 4.04 2.45
N SER A 53 -1.42 3.56 2.98
CA SER A 53 -1.06 3.70 4.40
C SER A 53 -0.87 5.17 4.78
N ALA A 54 -0.14 5.95 3.97
CA ALA A 54 0.06 7.38 4.22
C ALA A 54 -1.26 8.15 4.21
N ARG A 55 -2.19 7.80 3.31
CA ARG A 55 -3.52 8.40 3.27
C ARG A 55 -4.35 8.03 4.51
N GLN A 56 -4.27 6.79 4.99
CA GLN A 56 -4.97 6.37 6.21
C GLN A 56 -4.40 7.09 7.45
N ASP A 57 -3.08 7.23 7.56
CA ASP A 57 -2.45 7.97 8.64
C ASP A 57 -2.87 9.46 8.63
N ALA A 58 -2.91 10.10 7.45
CA ALA A 58 -3.37 11.47 7.30
C ALA A 58 -4.86 11.64 7.67
N VAL A 59 -5.72 10.69 7.30
CA VAL A 59 -7.14 10.70 7.70
C VAL A 59 -7.30 10.54 9.21
N ARG A 60 -6.48 9.69 9.85
CA ARG A 60 -6.50 9.51 11.30
C ARG A 60 -6.02 10.76 12.02
N GLU A 61 -4.92 11.36 11.59
CA GLU A 61 -4.39 12.61 12.17
C GLU A 61 -5.44 13.74 12.06
N ALA A 62 -6.09 13.86 10.90
CA ALA A 62 -7.18 14.83 10.72
C ALA A 62 -8.43 14.53 11.57
N ALA A 63 -8.67 13.26 11.94
CA ALA A 63 -9.79 12.87 12.79
C ALA A 63 -9.50 13.05 14.29
N GLU A 64 -8.23 13.08 14.69
CA GLU A 64 -7.77 13.33 16.06
C GLU A 64 -7.62 14.84 16.36
N ASP A 65 -7.73 15.71 15.35
CA ASP A 65 -7.66 17.17 15.49
C ASP A 65 -9.03 17.75 15.92
N ASP A 66 -9.14 18.11 17.20
CA ASP A 66 -10.40 18.51 17.88
C ASP A 66 -11.00 19.83 17.32
N ASP A 67 -10.21 20.62 16.58
CA ASP A 67 -10.61 21.89 15.94
C ASP A 67 -10.81 21.78 14.41
N GLY A 68 -10.62 20.59 13.84
CA GLY A 68 -10.70 20.35 12.39
C GLY A 68 -12.13 20.18 11.89
N ASN A 69 -12.64 21.12 11.10
CA ASN A 69 -13.90 20.98 10.39
C ASN A 69 -13.75 19.91 9.26
N VAL A 70 -13.80 18.62 9.63
CA VAL A 70 -13.49 17.51 8.72
C VAL A 70 -14.63 17.31 7.73
N VAL A 71 -14.49 17.89 6.54
CA VAL A 71 -15.34 17.58 5.39
C VAL A 71 -14.92 16.22 4.83
N ILE A 72 -15.52 15.15 5.34
CA ILE A 72 -15.37 13.81 4.77
C ILE A 72 -16.10 13.80 3.41
N PHE A 73 -15.35 14.06 2.33
CA PHE A 73 -15.84 13.78 0.98
C PHE A 73 -15.84 12.26 0.75
N ALA A 74 -16.84 11.57 1.30
CA ALA A 74 -17.24 10.26 0.82
C ALA A 74 -17.88 10.46 -0.57
N ARG A 75 -17.16 10.13 -1.64
CA ARG A 75 -17.70 10.14 -3.00
C ARG A 75 -18.83 9.10 -3.11
N ALA A 76 -19.99 9.58 -3.58
CA ALA A 76 -21.13 8.80 -4.06
C ALA A 76 -20.82 8.04 -5.36
#